data_AF-A0A539E9J6-F1
#
_entry.id   AF-A0A539E9J6-F1
#
_cell.length_a   1.000
_cell.length_b   1.000
_cell.length_c   1.000
_cell.angle_alpha   90.00
_cell.angle_beta   90.00
_cell.angle_gamma   90.00
#
_symmetry.space_group_name_H-M   'P 1'
#
loop_
_entity.id
_entity.type
_entity.pdbx_description
1 polymer ?
#
loop_
_entity_poly.entity_id
_entity_poly.type
_entity_poly.pdbx_seq_one_letter_code
_entity_poly.pdbx_strand_id
1 'polypeptide(L)'
;MNQFWKKIWDICRLRAAPQDLPASLELVLLSVAGYFGIGILISAAQLPLPTSLLAALVDVAMLLVASYVALWVKLWPHRWYQMVTALAGSGAIIGFIALPIVVMQQSMGTESPLLAIPELIMIAIMVWNLLIIAHILRHTLALHMVVAGLFSGLYMYLSLRVITILFFTVE
;
A
#
# COMPACT_ATOMS: atom_id res chain seq x y z
N MET A 1 -13.93 -17.71 0.18
CA MET A 1 -13.81 -16.23 0.29
C MET A 1 -13.72 -15.70 1.72
N ASN A 2 -14.59 -16.08 2.65
CA ASN A 2 -14.63 -15.45 4.00
C ASN A 2 -13.33 -15.58 4.81
N GLN A 3 -12.59 -16.69 4.67
CA GLN A 3 -11.31 -16.87 5.37
C GLN A 3 -10.19 -15.98 4.82
N PHE A 4 -10.23 -15.64 3.52
CA PHE A 4 -9.21 -14.80 2.89
C PHE A 4 -9.28 -13.37 3.45
N TRP A 5 -10.46 -12.76 3.42
CA TRP A 5 -10.69 -11.42 3.95
C TRP A 5 -10.33 -11.32 5.43
N LYS A 6 -10.68 -12.35 6.22
CA LYS A 6 -10.29 -12.43 7.63
C LYS A 6 -8.76 -12.42 7.80
N LYS A 7 -8.02 -13.19 7.00
CA LYS A 7 -6.55 -13.22 7.05
C LYS A 7 -5.91 -11.90 6.64
N ILE A 8 -6.39 -11.25 5.58
CA ILE A 8 -5.88 -9.92 5.20
C ILE A 8 -6.16 -8.90 6.31
N TRP A 9 -7.35 -8.95 6.93
CA TRP A 9 -7.66 -8.11 8.08
C TRP A 9 -6.78 -8.41 9.29
N ASP A 10 -6.45 -9.68 9.55
CA ASP A 10 -5.51 -10.07 10.60
C ASP A 10 -4.08 -9.58 10.30
N ILE A 11 -3.65 -9.56 9.03
CA ILE A 11 -2.38 -8.95 8.60
C ILE A 11 -2.41 -7.44 8.86
N CYS A 12 -3.52 -6.74 8.53
CA CYS A 12 -3.67 -5.31 8.80
C CYS A 12 -3.60 -4.98 10.31
N ARG A 13 -3.93 -5.95 11.17
CA ARG A 13 -3.82 -5.86 12.63
C ARG A 13 -2.49 -6.37 13.19
N LEU A 14 -1.54 -6.74 12.31
CA LEU A 14 -0.24 -7.31 12.65
C LEU A 14 -0.34 -8.65 13.41
N ARG A 15 -1.45 -9.38 13.24
CA ARG A 15 -1.76 -10.64 13.94
C ARG A 15 -1.50 -11.90 13.11
N ALA A 16 -1.40 -11.77 11.80
CA ALA A 16 -1.11 -12.87 10.88
C ALA A 16 0.15 -12.56 10.06
N ALA A 17 0.79 -13.61 9.56
CA ALA A 17 1.93 -13.49 8.66
C ALA A 17 1.50 -13.72 7.21
N PRO A 18 2.22 -13.17 6.22
CA PRO A 18 1.95 -13.44 4.80
C PRO A 18 1.98 -14.93 4.45
N GLN A 19 2.79 -15.71 5.21
CA GLN A 19 2.94 -17.16 5.03
C GLN A 19 1.64 -17.93 5.29
N ASP A 20 0.70 -17.34 6.04
CA ASP A 20 -0.60 -17.94 6.32
C ASP A 20 -1.56 -17.85 5.13
N LEU A 21 -1.23 -17.06 4.10
CA LEU A 21 -2.02 -16.96 2.87
C LEU A 21 -1.69 -18.13 1.94
N PRO A 22 -2.69 -18.70 1.23
CA PRO A 22 -2.41 -19.70 0.22
C PRO A 22 -1.67 -19.05 -0.96
N ALA A 23 -0.66 -19.73 -1.50
CA ALA A 23 0.07 -19.28 -2.68
C ALA A 23 -0.78 -19.54 -3.93
N SER A 24 -1.57 -18.55 -4.36
CA SER A 24 -2.38 -18.63 -5.57
C SER A 24 -2.34 -17.35 -6.40
N LEU A 25 -2.22 -17.50 -7.71
CA LEU A 25 -2.23 -16.40 -8.66
C LEU A 25 -3.57 -15.65 -8.64
N GLU A 26 -4.67 -16.37 -8.47
CA GLU A 26 -6.02 -15.78 -8.40
C GLU A 26 -6.14 -14.75 -7.26
N LEU A 27 -5.57 -15.03 -6.09
CA LEU A 27 -5.59 -14.09 -4.97
C LEU A 27 -4.68 -12.89 -5.18
N VAL A 28 -3.55 -13.09 -5.86
CA VAL A 28 -2.68 -11.99 -6.29
C VAL A 28 -3.44 -11.07 -7.23
N LEU A 29 -4.05 -11.62 -8.27
CA LEU A 29 -4.82 -10.83 -9.25
C LEU A 29 -5.97 -10.08 -8.58
N LEU A 30 -6.73 -10.75 -7.69
CA LEU A 30 -7.81 -10.11 -6.95
C LEU A 30 -7.30 -8.96 -6.05
N SER A 31 -6.22 -9.19 -5.33
CA SER A 31 -5.65 -8.19 -4.40
C SER A 31 -5.05 -7.01 -5.14
N VAL A 32 -4.33 -7.27 -6.24
CA VAL A 32 -3.74 -6.23 -7.10
C VAL A 32 -4.84 -5.44 -7.81
N ALA A 33 -5.89 -6.09 -8.31
CA ALA A 33 -7.03 -5.40 -8.91
C ALA A 33 -7.75 -4.50 -7.89
N GLY A 34 -7.94 -4.97 -6.66
CA GLY A 34 -8.49 -4.17 -5.57
C GLY A 34 -7.60 -2.98 -5.21
N TYR A 35 -6.30 -3.21 -5.07
CA TYR A 35 -5.30 -2.17 -4.80
C TYR A 35 -5.27 -1.11 -5.89
N PHE A 36 -5.25 -1.54 -7.16
CA PHE A 36 -5.30 -0.67 -8.33
C PHE A 36 -6.59 0.16 -8.36
N GLY A 37 -7.76 -0.47 -8.16
CA GLY A 37 -9.03 0.24 -8.12
C GLY A 37 -9.09 1.31 -7.03
N ILE A 38 -8.64 0.98 -5.82
CA ILE A 38 -8.54 1.95 -4.72
C ILE A 38 -7.53 3.07 -5.04
N GLY A 39 -6.38 2.73 -5.64
CA GLY A 39 -5.38 3.71 -6.08
C GLY A 39 -5.94 4.69 -7.10
N ILE A 40 -6.77 4.23 -8.05
CA ILE A 40 -7.49 5.11 -8.98
C ILE A 40 -8.42 6.04 -8.23
N LEU A 41 -9.24 5.53 -7.30
CA LEU A 41 -10.20 6.34 -6.55
C LEU A 41 -9.53 7.43 -5.72
N ILE A 42 -8.42 7.10 -5.05
CA ILE A 42 -7.63 8.07 -4.28
C ILE A 42 -7.02 9.13 -5.21
N SER A 43 -6.42 8.71 -6.33
CA SER A 43 -5.76 9.63 -7.26
C SER A 43 -6.77 10.54 -7.97
N ALA A 44 -7.95 10.01 -8.31
CA ALA A 44 -9.02 10.74 -8.98
C ALA A 44 -9.63 11.86 -8.12
N ALA A 45 -9.35 11.88 -6.81
CA ALA A 45 -9.71 13.00 -5.95
C ALA A 45 -8.88 14.26 -6.24
N GLN A 46 -7.72 14.12 -6.90
CA GLN A 46 -6.75 15.20 -7.11
C GLN A 46 -6.34 15.38 -8.58
N LEU A 47 -6.41 14.30 -9.37
CA LEU A 47 -5.92 14.24 -10.74
C LEU A 47 -7.07 13.90 -11.71
N PRO A 48 -6.97 14.33 -12.98
CA PRO A 48 -7.83 13.84 -14.05
C PRO A 48 -7.85 12.30 -14.14
N LEU A 49 -8.93 11.73 -14.68
CA LEU A 49 -9.08 10.28 -14.75
C LEU A 49 -7.95 9.56 -15.52
N PRO A 50 -7.44 10.06 -16.67
CA PRO A 50 -6.34 9.40 -17.38
C PRO A 50 -5.03 9.37 -16.59
N THR A 51 -4.70 10.47 -15.91
CA THR A 51 -3.48 10.55 -15.08
C THR A 51 -3.63 9.74 -13.80
N SER A 52 -4.83 9.65 -13.23
CA SER A 52 -5.13 8.78 -12.09
C SER A 52 -4.93 7.31 -12.42
N LEU A 53 -5.31 6.88 -13.63
CA LEU A 53 -5.08 5.51 -14.10
C LEU A 53 -3.58 5.21 -14.22
N LEU A 54 -2.80 6.14 -14.79
CA LEU A 54 -1.36 6.01 -14.90
C LEU A 54 -0.68 6.02 -13.53
N ALA A 55 -1.10 6.89 -12.61
CA ALA A 55 -0.58 6.94 -11.25
C ALA A 55 -0.80 5.62 -10.51
N ALA A 56 -2.02 5.07 -10.55
CA ALA A 56 -2.32 3.78 -9.96
C ALA A 56 -1.53 2.63 -10.62
N LEU A 57 -1.29 2.70 -11.93
CA LEU A 57 -0.51 1.68 -12.65
C LEU A 57 0.96 1.72 -12.24
N VAL A 58 1.54 2.92 -12.12
CA VAL A 58 2.91 3.13 -11.64
C VAL A 58 3.05 2.61 -10.21
N ASP A 59 2.10 2.92 -9.33
CA ASP A 59 2.14 2.46 -7.93
C ASP A 59 2.07 0.93 -7.82
N VAL A 60 1.17 0.27 -8.57
CA VAL A 60 1.14 -1.20 -8.68
C VAL A 60 2.47 -1.75 -9.19
N ALA A 61 3.03 -1.15 -10.25
CA ALA A 61 4.30 -1.58 -10.82
C ALA A 61 5.44 -1.46 -9.79
N MET A 62 5.48 -0.37 -9.02
CA MET A 62 6.45 -0.18 -7.95
C MET A 62 6.31 -1.26 -6.87
N LEU A 63 5.10 -1.61 -6.45
CA LEU A 63 4.85 -2.68 -5.50
C LEU A 63 5.35 -4.03 -6.01
N LEU A 64 5.03 -4.38 -7.26
CA LEU A 64 5.43 -5.66 -7.88
C LEU A 64 6.95 -5.74 -8.06
N VAL A 65 7.58 -4.68 -8.56
CA VAL A 65 9.04 -4.63 -8.75
C VAL A 65 9.76 -4.65 -7.40
N ALA A 66 9.35 -3.84 -6.43
CA ALA A 66 9.97 -3.80 -5.12
C ALA A 66 9.85 -5.14 -4.38
N SER A 67 8.68 -5.78 -4.42
CA SER A 67 8.49 -7.10 -3.81
C SER A 67 9.32 -8.19 -4.50
N TYR A 68 9.43 -8.15 -5.82
CA TYR A 68 10.27 -9.08 -6.56
C TYR A 68 11.76 -8.91 -6.23
N VAL A 69 12.27 -7.68 -6.28
CA VAL A 69 13.67 -7.35 -5.95
C VAL A 69 14.00 -7.77 -4.52
N ALA A 70 13.11 -7.49 -3.56
CA ALA A 70 13.30 -7.84 -2.16
C ALA A 70 13.46 -9.36 -1.96
N LEU A 71 12.63 -10.18 -2.62
CA LEU A 71 12.71 -11.64 -2.52
C LEU A 71 13.85 -12.24 -3.34
N TRP A 72 14.24 -11.61 -4.45
CA TRP A 72 15.38 -12.03 -5.25
C TRP A 72 16.69 -11.97 -4.45
N VAL A 73 16.89 -10.90 -3.67
CA VAL A 73 18.04 -10.74 -2.76
C VAL A 73 18.10 -11.86 -1.71
N LYS A 74 16.97 -12.45 -1.32
CA LYS A 74 16.88 -13.55 -0.36
C LYS A 74 16.82 -14.95 -0.99
N LEU A 75 16.83 -15.06 -2.32
CA LEU A 75 16.70 -16.32 -3.07
C LEU A 75 15.44 -17.13 -2.71
N TRP A 76 14.35 -16.46 -2.31
CA TRP A 76 13.08 -17.11 -1.93
C TRP A 76 11.92 -16.75 -2.87
N PRO A 77 12.03 -16.99 -4.19
CA PRO A 77 11.01 -16.58 -5.15
C PRO A 77 9.65 -17.26 -4.92
N HIS A 78 9.63 -18.44 -4.26
CA HIS A 78 8.41 -19.19 -4.00
C HIS A 78 7.40 -18.46 -3.10
N ARG A 79 7.83 -17.45 -2.33
CA ARG A 79 6.98 -16.67 -1.41
C ARG A 79 6.42 -15.39 -2.03
N TRP A 80 6.69 -15.13 -3.32
CA TRP A 80 6.30 -13.89 -3.98
C TRP A 80 4.77 -13.72 -4.03
N TYR A 81 4.03 -14.77 -4.37
CA TYR A 81 2.56 -14.71 -4.41
C TYR A 81 1.95 -14.30 -3.07
N GLN A 82 2.45 -14.87 -1.96
CA GLN A 82 1.98 -14.55 -0.62
C GLN A 82 2.33 -13.11 -0.21
N MET A 83 3.55 -12.66 -0.54
CA MET A 83 4.00 -11.30 -0.25
C MET A 83 3.17 -10.25 -1.00
N VAL A 84 3.00 -10.43 -2.32
CA VAL A 84 2.21 -9.50 -3.14
C VAL A 84 0.75 -9.49 -2.70
N THR A 85 0.16 -10.66 -2.43
CA THR A 85 -1.22 -10.74 -1.92
C THR A 85 -1.37 -9.98 -0.60
N ALA A 86 -0.42 -10.14 0.33
CA ALA A 86 -0.44 -9.43 1.61
C ALA A 86 -0.26 -7.91 1.42
N LEU A 87 0.71 -7.48 0.61
CA LEU A 87 0.97 -6.05 0.36
C LEU A 87 -0.20 -5.37 -0.36
N ALA A 88 -0.64 -5.91 -1.50
CA ALA A 88 -1.73 -5.35 -2.27
C ALA A 88 -3.06 -5.43 -1.51
N GLY A 89 -3.34 -6.56 -0.85
CA GLY A 89 -4.58 -6.74 -0.09
C GLY A 89 -4.67 -5.82 1.11
N SER A 90 -3.60 -5.69 1.90
CA SER A 90 -3.58 -4.75 3.03
C SER A 90 -3.57 -3.29 2.56
N GLY A 91 -2.81 -2.97 1.52
CA GLY A 91 -2.81 -1.66 0.89
C GLY A 91 -4.19 -1.25 0.39
N ALA A 92 -4.97 -2.17 -0.17
CA ALA A 92 -6.34 -1.89 -0.62
C ALA A 92 -7.27 -1.56 0.56
N ILE A 93 -7.18 -2.30 1.67
CA ILE A 93 -7.95 -2.02 2.88
C ILE A 93 -7.56 -0.66 3.47
N ILE A 94 -6.26 -0.39 3.59
CA ILE A 94 -5.77 0.88 4.12
C ILE A 94 -6.15 2.05 3.22
N GLY A 95 -6.02 1.90 1.89
CA GLY A 95 -6.44 2.91 0.93
C GLY A 95 -7.95 3.15 0.98
N PHE A 96 -8.76 2.10 1.17
CA PHE A 96 -10.20 2.25 1.35
C PHE A 96 -10.54 3.05 2.62
N ILE A 97 -9.81 2.84 3.71
CA ILE A 97 -9.95 3.63 4.96
C ILE A 97 -9.47 5.08 4.75
N ALA A 98 -8.42 5.29 3.95
CA ALA A 98 -7.88 6.62 3.66
C ALA A 98 -8.77 7.44 2.71
N LEU A 99 -9.45 6.79 1.77
CA LEU A 99 -10.27 7.44 0.74
C LEU A 99 -11.25 8.50 1.28
N PRO A 100 -12.11 8.24 2.29
CA PRO A 100 -13.01 9.26 2.81
C PRO A 100 -12.27 10.46 3.39
N ILE A 101 -11.08 10.25 3.97
CA ILE A 101 -10.27 11.34 4.53
C ILE A 101 -9.70 12.20 3.40
N VAL A 102 -9.22 11.58 2.33
CA VAL A 102 -8.73 12.29 1.13
C VAL A 102 -9.86 13.13 0.51
N VAL A 103 -11.06 12.56 0.34
CA VAL A 103 -12.22 13.29 -0.19
C VAL A 103 -12.63 14.45 0.72
N MET A 104 -12.58 14.25 2.05
CA MET A 104 -12.86 15.29 3.03
C MET A 104 -11.82 16.42 2.99
N GLN A 105 -10.52 16.10 2.82
CA GLN A 105 -9.47 17.11 2.68
C GLN A 105 -9.66 17.96 1.42
N GLN A 106 -10.02 17.35 0.29
CA GLN A 106 -10.28 18.05 -0.96
C GLN A 106 -11.48 19.00 -0.87
N SER A 107 -12.51 18.68 -0.07
CA SER A 107 -13.68 19.53 0.07
C SER A 107 -13.50 20.70 1.04
N MET A 108 -12.53 20.62 1.96
CA MET A 108 -12.33 21.61 3.03
C MET A 108 -11.49 22.83 2.62
N GLY A 109 -10.75 22.77 1.51
CA GLY A 109 -9.87 23.83 1.03
C GLY A 109 -8.64 24.05 1.94
N THR A 110 -7.49 24.41 1.35
CA THR A 110 -6.15 24.35 1.98
C THR A 110 -5.94 25.26 3.20
N GLU A 111 -6.83 26.24 3.44
CA GLU A 111 -6.68 27.25 4.51
C GLU A 111 -7.61 27.02 5.70
N SER A 112 -8.39 25.93 5.72
CA SER A 112 -9.34 25.68 6.81
C SER A 112 -8.62 25.22 8.08
N PRO A 113 -8.81 25.89 9.24
CA PRO A 113 -8.27 25.44 10.53
C PRO A 113 -8.74 24.03 10.93
N LEU A 114 -9.83 23.54 10.33
CA LEU A 114 -10.38 22.21 10.56
C LEU A 114 -9.59 21.09 9.86
N LEU A 115 -8.65 21.42 8.95
CA LEU A 115 -7.80 20.44 8.25
C LEU A 115 -6.84 19.68 9.18
N ALA A 116 -6.50 20.25 10.33
CA ALA A 116 -5.56 19.64 11.27
C ALA A 116 -5.99 18.22 11.70
N ILE A 117 -7.29 17.98 11.85
CA ILE A 117 -7.82 16.67 12.27
C ILE A 117 -7.67 15.62 11.13
N PRO A 118 -8.19 15.84 9.90
CA PRO A 118 -7.93 14.95 8.77
C PRO A 118 -6.44 14.69 8.50
N GLU A 119 -5.58 15.70 8.62
CA GLU A 119 -4.13 15.54 8.45
C GLU A 119 -3.52 14.61 9.49
N LEU A 120 -3.88 14.78 10.77
CA LEU A 120 -3.40 13.90 11.83
C LEU A 120 -3.88 12.45 11.63
N ILE A 121 -5.12 12.27 11.17
CA ILE A 121 -5.65 10.95 10.81
C ILE A 121 -4.86 10.33 9.66
N MET A 122 -4.55 11.10 8.61
CA MET A 122 -3.72 10.63 7.50
C MET A 122 -2.32 10.23 7.96
N ILE A 123 -1.68 11.00 8.84
CA ILE A 123 -0.39 10.64 9.44
C ILE A 123 -0.51 9.33 10.21
N ALA A 124 -1.56 9.14 11.02
CA ALA A 124 -1.78 7.89 11.74
C ALA A 124 -1.97 6.70 10.80
N ILE A 125 -2.72 6.87 9.71
CA ILE A 125 -2.90 5.86 8.66
C ILE A 125 -1.57 5.54 7.98
N MET A 126 -0.76 6.55 7.65
CA MET A 126 0.56 6.41 7.04
C MET A 126 1.52 5.62 7.94
N VAL A 127 1.58 5.96 9.23
CA VAL A 127 2.39 5.24 10.22
C VAL A 127 1.90 3.80 10.34
N TRP A 128 0.60 3.58 10.40
CA TRP A 128 0.03 2.23 10.48
C TRP A 128 0.35 1.40 9.22
N ASN A 129 0.25 2.00 8.03
CA ASN A 129 0.62 1.35 6.78
C ASN A 129 2.11 0.97 6.76
N LEU A 130 2.98 1.86 7.22
CA LEU A 130 4.41 1.59 7.35
C LEU A 130 4.66 0.37 8.26
N LEU A 131 3.97 0.28 9.40
CA LEU A 131 4.06 -0.86 10.31
C LEU A 131 3.57 -2.16 9.66
N ILE A 132 2.49 -2.12 8.87
CA ILE A 132 2.00 -3.28 8.11
C ILE A 132 3.04 -3.75 7.10
N ILE A 133 3.60 -2.85 6.30
CA ILE A 133 4.63 -3.19 5.30
C ILE A 133 5.87 -3.76 6.01
N ALA A 134 6.32 -3.12 7.09
CA ALA A 134 7.45 -3.60 7.91
C ALA A 134 7.18 -5.02 8.45
N HIS A 135 5.99 -5.26 8.98
CA HIS A 135 5.58 -6.58 9.49
C HIS A 135 5.55 -7.65 8.39
N ILE A 136 5.01 -7.31 7.23
CA ILE A 136 5.00 -8.20 6.06
C ILE A 136 6.43 -8.54 5.64
N LEU A 137 7.29 -7.52 5.46
CA LEU A 137 8.69 -7.68 5.07
C LEU A 137 9.48 -8.49 6.10
N ARG A 138 9.28 -8.23 7.39
CA ARG A 138 9.89 -8.98 8.50
C ARG A 138 9.64 -10.48 8.33
N HIS A 139 8.39 -10.87 8.11
CA HIS A 139 8.00 -12.28 8.02
C HIS A 139 8.36 -12.93 6.67
N THR A 140 8.38 -12.17 5.58
CA THR A 140 8.73 -12.72 4.26
C THR A 140 10.23 -12.86 4.07
N LEU A 141 11.01 -11.86 4.50
CA LEU A 141 12.46 -11.78 4.30
C LEU A 141 13.28 -12.26 5.52
N ALA A 142 12.61 -12.71 6.58
CA ALA A 142 13.20 -13.09 7.86
C ALA A 142 14.14 -12.00 8.42
N LEU A 143 13.73 -10.74 8.31
CA LEU A 143 14.47 -9.58 8.81
C LEU A 143 14.12 -9.29 10.27
N HIS A 144 15.01 -8.56 10.95
CA HIS A 144 14.66 -7.93 12.23
C HIS A 144 13.65 -6.79 12.00
N MET A 145 12.78 -6.53 12.98
CA MET A 145 11.69 -5.53 12.84
C MET A 145 12.21 -4.14 12.46
N VAL A 146 13.32 -3.70 13.06
CA VAL A 146 13.95 -2.41 12.76
C VAL A 146 14.41 -2.33 11.30
N VAL A 147 15.06 -3.39 10.80
CA VAL A 147 15.55 -3.44 9.42
C VAL A 147 14.38 -3.46 8.44
N ALA A 148 13.34 -4.24 8.73
CA ALA A 148 12.12 -4.25 7.93
C ALA A 148 11.41 -2.89 7.91
N GLY A 149 11.41 -2.18 9.04
CA GLY A 149 10.91 -0.81 9.18
C GLY A 149 11.69 0.22 8.35
N LEU A 150 13.01 0.08 8.27
CA LEU A 150 13.84 0.93 7.40
C LEU A 150 13.53 0.67 5.92
N PHE A 151 13.41 -0.59 5.50
CA PHE A 151 13.03 -0.92 4.13
C PHE A 151 11.62 -0.45 3.77
N SER A 152 10.65 -0.60 4.68
CA SER A 152 9.30 -0.10 4.46
C SER A 152 9.26 1.42 4.37
N GLY A 153 10.01 2.13 5.23
CA GLY A 153 10.13 3.58 5.17
C GLY A 153 10.78 4.05 3.87
N LEU A 154 11.86 3.40 3.44
CA LEU A 154 12.52 3.70 2.17
C LEU A 154 11.59 3.45 0.98
N TYR A 155 10.90 2.31 0.95
CA TYR A 155 9.92 1.99 -0.09
C TYR A 155 8.81 3.06 -0.15
N MET A 156 8.21 3.39 0.99
CA MET A 156 7.13 4.36 1.07
C MET A 156 7.59 5.75 0.62
N TYR A 157 8.77 6.18 1.06
CA TYR A 157 9.38 7.44 0.61
C TYR A 157 9.60 7.45 -0.90
N LEU A 158 10.20 6.39 -1.47
CA LEU A 158 10.45 6.30 -2.91
C LEU A 158 9.15 6.30 -3.72
N SER A 159 8.14 5.53 -3.30
CA SER A 159 6.82 5.50 -3.95
C SER A 159 6.21 6.90 -3.97
N LEU A 160 6.14 7.58 -2.81
CA LEU A 160 5.64 8.95 -2.73
C LEU A 160 6.40 9.90 -3.65
N ARG A 161 7.75 9.87 -3.62
CA ARG A 161 8.57 10.77 -4.45
C ARG A 161 8.36 10.53 -5.94
N VAL A 162 8.28 9.28 -6.38
CA VAL A 162 8.06 8.96 -7.79
C VAL A 162 6.69 9.45 -8.24
N ILE A 163 5.63 9.19 -7.48
CA ILE A 163 4.28 9.65 -7.81
C ILE A 163 4.21 11.17 -7.83
N THR A 164 4.74 11.86 -6.82
CA THR A 164 4.75 13.33 -6.77
C THR A 164 5.49 13.93 -7.96
N ILE A 165 6.68 13.42 -8.30
CA ILE A 165 7.48 13.95 -9.40
C ILE A 165 6.80 13.71 -10.76
N LEU A 166 6.21 12.53 -10.96
CA LEU A 166 5.62 12.19 -12.26
C LEU A 166 4.28 12.88 -12.51
N PHE A 167 3.49 13.15 -11.45
CA PHE A 167 2.09 13.55 -11.62
C PHE A 167 1.71 14.89 -10.97
N PHE A 168 2.53 15.41 -10.05
CA PHE A 168 2.20 16.62 -9.29
C PHE A 168 3.22 17.77 -9.45
N THR A 169 4.39 17.54 -10.08
CA THR A 169 5.39 18.61 -10.33
C THR A 169 5.47 19.07 -11.78
N VAL A 170 4.62 18.55 -12.67
CA VAL A 170 4.54 19.03 -14.06
C VAL A 170 3.53 20.17 -14.12
N GLU A 171 3.96 21.35 -13.68
CA GLU A 171 3.32 22.65 -13.96
C GLU A 171 4.24 23.49 -14.84
#